data_AF-A0A0L9TZN0-F1
#
_entry.id   AF-A0A0L9TZN0-F1
#
_cell.length_a   1.000
_cell.length_b   1.000
_cell.length_c   1.000
_cell.angle_alpha   90.00
_cell.angle_beta   90.00
_cell.angle_gamma   90.00
#
_symmetry.space_group_name_H-M   'P 1'
#
loop_
_entity.id
_entity.type
_entity.pdbx_description
1 polymer ?
#
loop_
_entity_poly.entity_id
_entity_poly.type
_entity_poly.pdbx_seq_one_letter_code
_entity_poly.pdbx_strand_id
1 'polypeptide(L)'
;MEKTTLKVRCQRIGCDATFSEDDNPDGSCRYHDSLIFFLLSLSSSLGSQSKPVNVVDKSPNLVGDASAINNSSVQAPKPKKIVDINEPQVCKNKGCGQTFKEKDNHDTACSYHPGPAVFHDRMRGWKCCDIHVKEFDEFMNIPPCSKGWHSADPES
;
A
#
# COMPACT_ATOMS: atom_id res chain seq x y z
N MET A 1 -22.43 -15.97 33.56
CA MET A 1 -21.89 -15.06 32.54
C MET A 1 -20.74 -15.79 31.87
N GLU A 2 -21.03 -16.56 30.83
CA GLU A 2 -19.99 -17.24 30.04
C GLU A 2 -19.29 -16.18 29.18
N LYS A 3 -18.03 -15.89 29.48
CA LYS A 3 -17.16 -15.16 28.55
C LYS A 3 -16.90 -16.10 27.38
N THR A 4 -17.59 -15.90 26.26
CA THR A 4 -17.26 -16.57 24.99
C THR A 4 -15.86 -16.13 24.60
N THR A 5 -14.86 -16.98 24.87
CA THR A 5 -13.46 -16.71 24.58
C THR A 5 -13.29 -16.71 23.06
N LEU A 6 -13.12 -15.53 22.47
CA LEU A 6 -12.85 -15.39 21.05
C LEU A 6 -11.46 -15.95 20.76
N LYS A 7 -11.42 -17.05 19.99
CA LYS A 7 -10.18 -17.67 19.53
C LYS A 7 -9.75 -17.03 18.21
N VAL A 8 -8.56 -16.47 18.18
CA VAL A 8 -7.98 -15.83 16.99
C VAL A 8 -6.93 -16.77 16.39
N ARG A 9 -6.93 -16.91 15.06
CA ARG A 9 -5.94 -17.70 14.34
C ARG A 9 -4.72 -16.84 14.01
N CYS A 10 -3.52 -17.43 14.09
CA CYS A 10 -2.29 -16.78 13.69
C CYS A 10 -2.34 -16.38 12.20
N GLN A 11 -2.02 -15.12 11.90
CA GLN A 11 -2.02 -14.58 10.53
C GLN A 11 -0.66 -14.69 9.83
N ARG A 12 0.34 -15.27 10.50
CA ARG A 12 1.69 -15.40 9.95
C ARG A 12 1.76 -16.60 9.00
N ILE A 13 2.38 -16.41 7.83
CA ILE A 13 2.47 -17.42 6.78
C ILE A 13 3.11 -18.71 7.33
N GLY A 14 2.40 -19.84 7.21
CA GLY A 14 2.86 -21.15 7.67
C GLY A 14 2.57 -21.49 9.14
N CYS A 15 1.74 -20.72 9.84
CA CYS A 15 1.32 -21.01 11.21
C CYS A 15 -0.20 -21.19 11.33
N ASP A 16 -0.63 -22.36 11.81
CA ASP A 16 -2.05 -22.71 11.99
C ASP A 16 -2.53 -22.67 13.45
N ALA A 17 -1.71 -22.11 14.35
CA ALA A 17 -2.07 -22.00 15.76
C ALA A 17 -3.29 -21.08 15.96
N THR A 18 -4.20 -21.48 16.85
CA THR A 18 -5.33 -20.67 17.33
C THR A 18 -5.12 -20.36 18.80
N PHE A 19 -5.16 -19.09 19.18
CA PHE A 19 -4.93 -18.62 20.54
C PHE A 19 -6.19 -17.92 21.08
N SER A 20 -6.37 -18.00 22.40
CA SER A 20 -7.36 -17.22 23.15
C SER A 20 -6.64 -16.04 23.82
N GLU A 21 -7.36 -14.99 24.24
CA GLU A 21 -6.76 -13.81 24.89
C GLU A 21 -5.98 -14.16 26.17
N ASP A 22 -6.36 -15.25 26.85
CA ASP A 22 -5.74 -15.74 28.08
C ASP A 22 -4.65 -16.82 27.85
N ASP A 23 -4.53 -17.38 26.63
CA ASP A 23 -3.62 -18.49 26.28
C ASP A 23 -2.69 -18.12 25.10
N ASN A 24 -1.86 -17.09 25.30
CA ASN A 24 -0.83 -16.69 24.33
C ASN A 24 0.56 -16.54 24.97
N PRO A 25 1.18 -17.64 25.46
CA PRO A 25 2.53 -17.59 26.02
C PRO A 25 3.58 -17.31 24.93
N ASP A 26 4.61 -16.55 25.30
CA ASP A 26 5.73 -16.19 24.42
C ASP A 26 6.41 -17.44 23.86
N GLY A 27 6.53 -17.53 22.53
CA GLY A 27 7.10 -18.70 21.84
C GLY A 27 6.10 -19.77 21.36
N SER A 28 4.79 -19.61 21.59
CA SER A 28 3.75 -20.54 21.06
C SER A 28 3.63 -20.52 19.53
N CYS A 29 4.12 -19.45 18.90
CA CYS A 29 4.18 -19.33 17.45
C CYS A 29 5.53 -19.82 16.94
N ARG A 30 5.58 -21.06 16.44
CA ARG A 30 6.74 -21.55 15.67
C ARG A 30 6.58 -21.11 14.22
N TYR A 31 7.22 -20.00 13.89
CA TYR A 31 7.26 -19.46 12.53
C TYR A 31 8.64 -19.68 11.91
N HIS A 32 8.67 -19.86 10.59
CA HIS A 32 9.90 -19.90 9.80
C HIS A 32 10.28 -18.49 9.35
N ASP A 33 11.32 -17.92 9.95
CA ASP A 33 11.84 -16.62 9.54
C ASP A 33 12.72 -16.76 8.30
N SER A 34 12.11 -16.89 7.12
CA SER A 34 12.66 -16.48 5.82
C SER A 34 11.83 -16.98 4.63
N LEU A 35 11.44 -16.04 3.78
CA LEU A 35 10.95 -16.22 2.40
C LEU A 35 11.96 -16.90 1.45
N ILE A 36 13.11 -17.36 1.94
CA ILE A 36 14.22 -17.90 1.15
C ILE A 36 14.19 -19.44 1.07
N PHE A 37 13.61 -20.15 2.06
CA PHE A 37 13.68 -21.61 2.10
C PHE A 37 12.52 -22.37 1.45
N PHE A 38 11.38 -21.71 1.17
CA PHE A 38 10.21 -22.41 0.60
C PHE A 38 10.39 -22.79 -0.88
N LEU A 39 11.35 -22.18 -1.58
CA LEU A 39 11.65 -22.50 -2.99
C LEU A 39 12.72 -23.59 -3.17
N LEU A 40 13.44 -24.00 -2.12
CA LEU A 40 14.51 -25.00 -2.22
C LEU A 40 14.05 -26.44 -1.91
N SER A 41 12.83 -26.63 -1.42
CA SER A 41 12.32 -27.95 -1.03
C SER A 41 11.48 -28.66 -2.10
N LEU A 42 11.14 -28.00 -3.20
CA LEU A 42 10.24 -28.53 -4.24
C LEU A 42 10.94 -28.95 -5.55
N SER A 43 12.26 -28.85 -5.65
CA SER A 43 13.02 -29.15 -6.88
C SER A 43 14.09 -30.23 -6.72
N SER A 44 13.80 -31.29 -5.96
CA SER A 44 14.65 -32.50 -5.92
C SER A 44 14.02 -33.66 -6.69
N SER A 45 14.01 -33.58 -8.02
CA SER A 45 14.28 -34.73 -8.91
C SER A 45 14.36 -34.33 -10.38
N LEU A 46 15.35 -34.93 -11.06
CA LEU A 46 15.73 -34.85 -12.47
C LEU A 46 16.46 -33.53 -12.84
N GLY A 47 17.76 -33.51 -13.15
CA GLY A 47 18.62 -34.52 -13.77
C GLY A 47 19.06 -34.02 -15.15
N SER A 48 20.38 -33.91 -15.33
CA SER A 48 21.15 -33.87 -16.60
C SER A 48 21.40 -32.55 -17.36
N GLN A 49 22.67 -32.14 -17.24
CA GLN A 49 23.69 -31.87 -18.29
C GLN A 49 23.64 -30.63 -19.21
N SER A 50 24.67 -29.79 -19.00
CA SER A 50 25.67 -29.31 -19.98
C SER A 50 25.42 -28.02 -20.79
N LYS A 51 26.23 -26.97 -20.54
CA LYS A 51 27.40 -26.53 -21.34
C LYS A 51 27.80 -25.08 -20.99
N PRO A 52 29.11 -24.72 -20.97
CA PRO A 52 29.57 -23.35 -20.73
C PRO A 52 29.77 -22.58 -22.04
N VAL A 53 29.44 -21.28 -22.07
CA VAL A 53 29.84 -20.37 -23.16
C VAL A 53 30.36 -19.04 -22.61
N ASN A 54 31.43 -18.60 -23.27
CA ASN A 54 32.46 -17.64 -22.91
C ASN A 54 32.04 -16.20 -22.56
N VAL A 55 32.85 -15.64 -21.67
CA VAL A 55 33.06 -14.23 -21.36
C VAL A 55 33.71 -13.53 -22.57
N VAL A 56 33.17 -12.39 -22.98
CA VAL A 56 33.92 -11.37 -23.73
C VAL A 56 33.66 -10.02 -23.08
N ASP A 57 34.74 -9.51 -22.52
CA ASP A 57 34.93 -8.18 -21.95
C ASP A 57 35.05 -7.16 -23.07
N LYS A 58 34.28 -6.05 -23.03
CA LYS A 58 34.69 -4.78 -23.64
C LYS A 58 33.87 -3.58 -23.15
N SER A 59 34.47 -2.81 -22.25
CA SER A 59 34.23 -1.37 -22.10
C SER A 59 35.09 -0.60 -23.14
N PRO A 60 34.79 0.66 -23.55
CA PRO A 60 34.94 1.82 -22.65
C PRO A 60 34.04 3.07 -22.87
N ASN A 61 33.93 3.87 -21.78
CA ASN A 61 33.88 5.35 -21.63
C ASN A 61 32.75 6.19 -22.29
N LEU A 62 31.89 6.85 -21.51
CA LEU A 62 32.02 8.11 -20.73
C LEU A 62 31.86 9.39 -21.56
N VAL A 63 30.72 10.06 -21.36
CA VAL A 63 30.46 11.51 -21.17
C VAL A 63 28.96 11.59 -20.80
N GLY A 64 28.44 12.20 -19.73
CA GLY A 64 28.89 13.33 -18.93
C GLY A 64 27.96 14.51 -19.23
N ASP A 65 26.87 14.67 -18.47
CA ASP A 65 26.51 15.97 -17.88
C ASP A 65 25.52 15.82 -16.72
N ALA A 66 25.69 16.68 -15.73
CA ALA A 66 25.15 16.59 -14.39
C ALA A 66 23.95 17.52 -14.22
N SER A 67 22.96 17.09 -13.42
CA SER A 67 22.42 17.90 -12.32
C SER A 67 21.51 17.04 -11.44
N ALA A 68 22.03 16.69 -10.27
CA ALA A 68 21.28 16.37 -9.06
C ALA A 68 20.23 17.49 -8.82
N ILE A 69 19.05 17.23 -8.24
CA ILE A 69 18.87 16.87 -6.84
C ILE A 69 17.56 16.09 -6.69
N ASN A 70 17.63 14.78 -6.45
CA ASN A 70 16.48 14.00 -5.99
C ASN A 70 16.43 14.06 -4.46
N ASN A 71 15.71 15.05 -3.93
CA ASN A 71 15.31 15.00 -2.52
C ASN A 71 14.18 13.98 -2.36
N SER A 72 14.51 12.69 -2.52
CA SER A 72 13.71 11.60 -1.96
C SER A 72 14.01 11.56 -0.46
N SER A 73 13.40 12.48 0.27
CA SER A 73 13.20 12.31 1.70
C SER A 73 12.39 11.04 1.89
N VAL A 74 13.07 9.96 2.28
CA VAL A 74 12.45 8.76 2.81
C VAL A 74 11.74 9.18 4.10
N GLN A 75 10.47 9.56 3.97
CA GLN A 75 9.67 9.92 5.13
C GLN A 75 9.45 8.63 5.91
N ALA A 76 9.95 8.60 7.15
CA ALA A 76 9.71 7.50 8.07
C ALA A 76 8.20 7.18 8.09
N PRO A 77 7.81 5.89 8.11
CA PRO A 77 6.40 5.51 8.15
C PRO A 77 5.76 6.18 9.36
N LYS A 78 4.80 7.08 9.11
CA LYS A 78 4.07 7.74 10.18
C LYS A 78 3.37 6.64 11.01
N PRO A 79 3.49 6.65 12.34
CA PRO A 79 2.84 5.64 13.17
C PRO A 79 1.34 5.71 12.92
N LYS A 80 0.77 4.60 12.43
CA LYS A 80 -0.66 4.43 12.24
C LYS A 80 -1.32 4.57 13.61
N LYS A 81 -2.04 5.66 13.85
CA LYS A 81 -2.74 5.87 15.12
C LYS A 81 -3.82 4.80 15.27
N ILE A 82 -3.88 4.17 16.43
CA ILE A 82 -5.01 3.33 16.84
C ILE A 82 -6.19 4.29 17.03
N VAL A 83 -7.05 4.36 16.03
CA VAL A 83 -8.27 5.17 16.05
C VAL A 83 -9.41 4.35 16.63
N ASP A 84 -10.22 4.95 17.51
CA ASP A 84 -11.47 4.34 17.96
C ASP A 84 -12.43 4.23 16.76
N ILE A 85 -13.01 3.04 16.59
CA ILE A 85 -13.91 2.67 15.51
C ILE A 85 -15.16 3.60 15.43
N ASN A 86 -15.54 4.22 16.55
CA ASN A 86 -16.72 5.09 16.65
C ASN A 86 -16.42 6.59 16.53
N GLU A 87 -15.14 6.97 16.55
CA GLU A 87 -14.71 8.38 16.52
C GLU A 87 -14.95 8.98 15.12
N PRO A 88 -15.65 10.12 15.01
CA PRO A 88 -15.79 10.81 13.74
C PRO A 88 -14.45 11.35 13.24
N GLN A 89 -14.05 11.01 12.03
CA GLN A 89 -12.85 11.50 11.35
C GLN A 89 -13.24 12.20 10.04
N VAL A 90 -12.42 13.15 9.58
CA VAL A 90 -12.67 13.84 8.30
C VAL A 90 -11.83 13.18 7.20
N CYS A 91 -12.49 12.74 6.13
CA CYS A 91 -11.84 12.18 4.97
C CYS A 91 -11.04 13.25 4.22
N LYS A 92 -9.74 13.02 4.06
CA LYS A 92 -8.82 13.89 3.31
C LYS A 92 -8.57 13.41 1.88
N ASN A 93 -9.27 12.36 1.42
CA ASN A 93 -9.23 11.97 0.02
C ASN A 93 -9.73 13.13 -0.86
N LYS A 94 -9.05 13.34 -2.00
CA LYS A 94 -9.29 14.49 -2.89
C LYS A 94 -10.70 14.40 -3.48
N GLY A 95 -11.52 15.42 -3.23
CA GLY A 95 -12.92 15.47 -3.68
C GLY A 95 -13.95 14.81 -2.74
N CYS A 96 -13.55 14.27 -1.58
CA CYS A 96 -14.50 13.71 -0.60
C CYS A 96 -14.85 14.71 0.52
N GLY A 97 -13.92 15.01 1.45
CA GLY A 97 -14.13 15.98 2.53
C GLY A 97 -15.20 15.60 3.58
N GLN A 98 -15.81 14.42 3.49
CA GLN A 98 -16.89 13.99 4.38
C GLN A 98 -16.37 13.49 5.74
N THR A 99 -17.16 13.70 6.79
CA THR A 99 -16.93 13.06 8.08
C THR A 99 -17.42 11.62 8.04
N PHE A 100 -16.56 10.68 8.46
CA PHE A 100 -16.85 9.25 8.48
C PHE A 100 -16.45 8.65 9.83
N LYS A 101 -17.01 7.47 10.13
CA LYS A 101 -16.58 6.63 11.25
C LYS A 101 -15.98 5.35 10.68
N GLU A 102 -14.95 4.81 11.31
CA GLU A 102 -14.31 3.59 10.82
C GLU A 102 -15.30 2.41 10.78
N LYS A 103 -16.28 2.38 11.69
CA LYS A 103 -17.33 1.33 11.72
C LYS A 103 -18.19 1.26 10.45
N ASP A 104 -18.38 2.38 9.77
CA ASP A 104 -19.21 2.50 8.56
C ASP A 104 -18.32 2.56 7.30
N ASN A 105 -17.00 2.59 7.48
CA ASN A 105 -16.02 2.66 6.39
C ASN A 105 -15.94 1.31 5.68
N HIS A 106 -15.97 1.35 4.36
CA HIS A 106 -15.91 0.17 3.51
C HIS A 106 -15.34 0.59 2.13
N ASP A 107 -15.06 -0.40 1.28
CA ASP A 107 -14.42 -0.24 -0.03
C ASP A 107 -15.19 0.61 -1.05
N THR A 108 -16.45 0.95 -0.79
CA THR A 108 -17.25 1.85 -1.64
C THR A 108 -17.77 3.09 -0.94
N ALA A 109 -17.36 3.33 0.31
CA ALA A 109 -17.89 4.41 1.14
C ALA A 109 -17.49 5.80 0.63
N CYS A 110 -16.25 5.93 0.17
CA CYS A 110 -15.67 7.19 -0.27
C CYS A 110 -15.67 7.29 -1.78
N SER A 111 -16.18 8.40 -2.33
CA SER A 111 -15.96 8.76 -3.74
C SER A 111 -14.90 9.86 -3.82
N TYR A 112 -13.81 9.64 -4.56
CA TYR A 112 -12.66 10.54 -4.60
C TYR A 112 -11.84 10.43 -5.90
N HIS A 113 -10.85 11.32 -6.05
CA HIS A 113 -9.81 11.25 -7.08
C HIS A 113 -8.52 10.64 -6.52
N PRO A 114 -8.08 9.45 -6.99
CA PRO A 114 -6.84 8.83 -6.53
C PRO A 114 -5.59 9.49 -7.15
N GLY A 115 -5.75 10.25 -8.23
CA GLY A 115 -4.65 10.88 -8.95
C GLY A 115 -4.21 12.23 -8.36
N PRO A 116 -3.00 12.71 -8.69
CA PRO A 116 -2.64 14.10 -8.48
C PRO A 116 -3.47 15.04 -9.38
N ALA A 117 -3.66 16.28 -8.92
CA ALA A 117 -4.15 17.36 -9.76
C ALA A 117 -3.06 17.73 -10.78
N VAL A 118 -3.47 18.03 -12.00
CA VAL A 118 -2.60 18.36 -13.13
C VAL A 118 -2.91 19.79 -13.56
N PHE A 119 -1.86 20.60 -13.69
CA PHE A 119 -1.96 22.02 -14.08
C PHE A 119 -1.00 22.26 -15.26
N HIS A 120 -1.52 22.25 -16.49
CA HIS A 120 -0.74 22.47 -17.71
C HIS A 120 -1.51 23.35 -18.69
N ASP A 121 -0.82 24.26 -19.38
CA ASP A 121 -1.38 25.12 -20.45
C ASP A 121 -2.69 25.85 -20.07
N ARG A 122 -2.72 26.44 -18.86
CA ARG A 122 -3.91 27.10 -18.28
C ARG A 122 -5.13 26.18 -18.09
N MET A 123 -4.98 24.88 -18.29
CA MET A 123 -5.96 23.85 -17.96
C MET A 123 -5.67 23.27 -16.58
N ARG A 124 -6.73 22.89 -15.87
CA ARG A 124 -6.69 22.24 -14.56
C ARG A 124 -7.44 20.92 -14.65
N GLY A 125 -6.93 19.87 -14.03
CA GLY A 125 -7.52 18.55 -14.19
C GLY A 125 -7.01 17.52 -13.18
N TRP A 126 -7.46 16.29 -13.36
CA TRP A 126 -7.06 15.15 -12.52
C TRP A 126 -6.45 14.05 -13.36
N LYS A 127 -5.24 13.60 -13.00
CA LYS A 127 -4.54 12.52 -13.73
C LYS A 127 -5.36 11.21 -13.77
N CYS A 128 -6.19 10.96 -12.76
CA CYS A 128 -6.94 9.71 -12.64
C CYS A 128 -8.13 9.57 -13.61
N CYS A 129 -8.64 10.66 -14.17
CA CYS A 129 -9.76 10.62 -15.12
C CYS A 129 -9.53 11.42 -16.40
N ASP A 130 -8.35 12.04 -16.56
CA ASP A 130 -7.93 12.80 -17.74
C ASP A 130 -8.90 13.95 -18.13
N ILE A 131 -9.69 14.42 -17.16
CA ILE A 131 -10.61 15.55 -17.31
C ILE A 131 -9.81 16.83 -17.10
N HIS A 132 -9.90 17.74 -18.07
CA HIS A 132 -9.21 19.03 -18.07
C HIS A 132 -10.20 20.15 -18.36
N VAL A 133 -10.20 21.17 -17.51
CA VAL A 133 -11.10 22.31 -17.59
C VAL A 133 -10.33 23.62 -17.58
N LYS A 134 -10.88 24.65 -18.22
CA LYS A 134 -10.26 25.98 -18.32
C LYS A 134 -10.52 26.81 -17.08
N GLU A 135 -11.71 26.75 -16.51
CA GLU A 135 -12.10 27.59 -15.37
C GLU A 135 -11.79 26.91 -14.03
N PHE A 136 -11.45 27.72 -13.02
CA PHE A 136 -11.13 27.20 -11.68
C PHE A 136 -12.36 26.61 -10.99
N ASP A 137 -13.51 27.25 -11.10
CA ASP A 137 -14.75 26.79 -10.48
C ASP A 137 -15.21 25.46 -11.09
N GLU A 138 -14.99 25.27 -12.39
CA GLU A 138 -15.28 24.00 -13.05
C GLU A 138 -14.38 22.88 -12.50
N PHE A 139 -13.10 23.18 -12.22
CA PHE A 139 -12.16 22.21 -11.66
C PHE A 139 -12.60 21.73 -10.26
N MET A 140 -13.08 22.65 -9.42
CA MET A 140 -13.59 22.31 -8.09
C MET A 140 -14.86 21.45 -8.12
N ASN A 141 -15.61 21.51 -9.23
CA ASN A 141 -16.85 20.76 -9.45
C ASN A 141 -16.65 19.46 -10.25
N ILE A 142 -15.41 19.11 -10.65
CA ILE A 142 -15.16 17.83 -11.33
C ILE A 142 -15.60 16.68 -10.42
N PRO A 143 -16.49 15.79 -10.89
CA PRO A 143 -16.99 14.71 -10.05
C PRO A 143 -15.90 13.67 -9.77
N PRO A 144 -15.85 13.11 -8.54
CA PRO A 144 -14.92 12.04 -8.20
C PRO A 144 -15.07 10.83 -9.12
N CYS A 145 -13.95 10.24 -9.51
CA CYS A 145 -13.91 9.17 -10.52
C CYS A 145 -13.64 7.77 -9.96
N SER A 146 -13.46 7.61 -8.65
CA SER A 146 -13.18 6.32 -8.02
C SER A 146 -13.89 6.18 -6.69
N LYS A 147 -14.14 4.92 -6.30
CA LYS A 147 -14.68 4.55 -5.00
C LYS A 147 -13.65 3.77 -4.19
N GLY A 148 -13.68 3.93 -2.88
CA GLY A 148 -12.74 3.30 -1.98
C GLY A 148 -13.08 3.55 -0.51
N TRP A 149 -12.10 3.28 0.34
CA TRP A 149 -12.15 3.56 1.77
C TRP A 149 -11.93 5.06 2.02
N HIS A 150 -12.65 5.62 3.00
CA HIS A 150 -12.28 6.94 3.53
C HIS A 150 -10.91 6.86 4.19
N SER A 151 -10.13 7.93 4.07
CA SER A 151 -8.84 8.05 4.75
C SER A 151 -8.72 9.43 5.40
N ALA A 152 -8.41 9.44 6.69
CA ALA A 152 -8.10 10.67 7.41
C ALA A 152 -6.68 11.18 7.13
N ASP A 153 -5.79 10.32 6.62
CA ASP A 153 -4.40 10.63 6.29
C ASP A 153 -3.96 9.87 5.02
N PRO A 154 -4.46 10.22 3.84
CA PRO A 154 -4.00 9.63 2.59
C PRO A 154 -2.57 10.08 2.30
N GLU A 155 -1.73 9.13 1.86
CA GLU A 155 -0.39 9.44 1.35
C GLU A 155 -0.52 10.39 0.15
N SER A 156 0.17 11.53 0.21
CA SER A 156 0.03 12.66 -0.71
C SER A 156 0.87 12.53 -1.98
#